data_AF-J7QZQ5-F1
#
_entry.id   AF-J7QZQ5-F1
#
_cell.length_a   1.000
_cell.length_b   1.000
_cell.length_c   1.000
_cell.angle_alpha   90.00
_cell.angle_beta   90.00
_cell.angle_gamma   90.00
#
_symmetry.space_group_name_H-M   'P 1'
#
loop_
_entity.id
_entity.type
_entity.pdbx_description
1 polymer ?
#
loop_
_entity_poly.entity_id
_entity_poly.type
_entity_poly.pdbx_seq_one_letter_code
_entity_poly.pdbx_strand_id
1 'polypeptide(L)'
;SIKTLTLLAPLSIFADVVDLGAMGVVLGQDVSTWLAEKPPVFAFGGPAEILYGIGVAVYAFEGIGMVLPLEAEAADKRKFGGTLGLSMVFIAVMYGLFGAMGYLAFGSSTRDIITTNLGAGWLSVTVQLGLCINLFFTMPVMMNPVYEVAERLLYGKRYAWWLRCILVVFVGLMAMLVPNFADFLSLVGSSVCVLLGFVLPAAFHIKVLGAEIRWPALIADVAVIVIGLGLSASGTWTSLAHMFGASNA
;
A
#
# COMPACT_ATOMS: atom_id res chain seq x y z
N SER A 1 9.88 -23.80 2.44
CA SER A 1 8.54 -23.19 2.42
C SER A 1 8.08 -23.05 3.86
N ILE A 2 7.61 -21.86 4.27
CA ILE A 2 7.04 -21.69 5.61
C ILE A 2 5.78 -22.56 5.62
N LYS A 3 5.73 -23.58 6.48
CA LYS A 3 4.66 -24.58 6.45
C LYS A 3 3.30 -24.01 6.88
N THR A 4 3.30 -22.86 7.55
CA THR A 4 2.10 -22.25 8.11
C THR A 4 2.37 -20.76 8.40
N LEU A 5 1.60 -19.86 7.80
CA LEU A 5 1.68 -18.41 8.09
C LEU A 5 1.27 -18.09 9.54
N THR A 6 0.55 -19.00 10.19
CA THR A 6 0.14 -18.90 11.60
C THR A 6 1.31 -18.80 12.58
N LEU A 7 2.50 -19.30 12.24
CA LEU A 7 3.68 -19.15 13.11
C LEU A 7 4.21 -17.70 13.13
N LEU A 8 3.89 -16.91 12.10
CA LEU A 8 4.23 -15.49 11.99
C LEU A 8 3.15 -14.60 12.61
N ALA A 9 1.96 -15.11 12.91
CA ALA A 9 0.87 -14.32 13.46
C ALA A 9 1.22 -13.59 14.79
N PRO A 10 1.91 -14.20 15.77
CA PRO A 10 2.30 -13.49 16.99
C PRO A 10 3.30 -12.36 16.72
N LEU A 11 4.21 -12.57 15.76
CA LEU A 11 5.20 -11.58 15.33
C LEU A 11 4.53 -10.43 14.59
N SER A 12 3.57 -10.72 13.70
CA SER A 12 2.76 -9.72 13.01
C SER A 12 1.95 -8.88 13.99
N ILE A 13 1.29 -9.51 14.96
CA ILE A 13 0.53 -8.77 15.99
C ILE A 13 1.44 -7.84 16.79
N PHE A 14 2.64 -8.29 17.16
CA PHE A 14 3.61 -7.43 17.83
C PHE A 14 4.02 -6.25 16.93
N ALA A 15 4.27 -6.51 15.65
CA ALA A 15 4.64 -5.50 14.66
C ALA A 15 3.52 -4.46 14.47
N ASP A 16 2.26 -4.91 14.38
CA ASP A 16 1.06 -4.06 14.29
C ASP A 16 0.88 -3.20 15.55
N VAL A 17 1.12 -3.74 16.75
CA VAL A 17 1.05 -2.96 18.00
C VAL A 17 2.11 -1.87 18.03
N VAL A 18 3.34 -2.16 17.57
CA VAL A 18 4.41 -1.17 17.45
C VAL A 18 4.03 -0.09 16.44
N ASP A 19 3.43 -0.47 15.30
CA ASP A 19 2.98 0.46 14.26
C ASP A 19 1.87 1.39 14.76
N LEU A 20 0.85 0.85 15.43
CA LEU A 20 -0.23 1.63 16.04
C LEU A 20 0.29 2.55 17.14
N GLY A 21 1.26 2.10 17.95
CA GLY A 21 1.93 2.93 18.94
C GLY A 21 2.70 4.09 18.31
N ALA A 22 3.49 3.82 17.27
CA ALA A 22 4.19 4.83 16.49
C ALA A 22 3.21 5.83 15.87
N MET A 23 2.13 5.35 15.26
CA MET A 23 1.08 6.17 14.68
C MET A 23 0.42 7.07 15.73
N GLY A 24 0.12 6.54 16.92
CA GLY A 24 -0.45 7.31 18.04
C GLY A 24 0.49 8.41 18.54
N VAL A 25 1.79 8.13 18.62
CA VAL A 25 2.80 9.14 18.99
C VAL A 25 2.88 10.26 17.96
N VAL A 26 2.90 9.90 16.67
CA VAL A 26 2.91 10.89 15.58
C VAL A 26 1.65 11.75 15.63
N LEU A 27 0.47 11.13 15.75
CA LEU A 27 -0.80 11.86 15.86
C LEU A 27 -0.82 12.83 17.05
N GLY A 28 -0.30 12.41 18.21
CA GLY A 28 -0.20 13.29 19.37
C GLY A 28 0.69 14.50 19.10
N GLN A 29 1.80 14.31 18.40
CA GLN A 29 2.70 15.38 18.00
C GLN A 29 2.06 16.29 16.94
N ASP A 30 1.35 15.74 15.97
CA ASP A 30 0.62 16.49 14.94
C ASP A 30 -0.47 17.37 15.57
N VAL A 31 -1.26 16.84 16.51
CA VAL A 31 -2.27 17.59 17.25
C VAL A 31 -1.63 18.75 18.03
N SER A 32 -0.52 18.49 18.73
CA SER A 32 0.16 19.54 19.50
C SER A 32 0.75 20.63 18.61
N THR A 33 1.29 20.25 17.45
CA THR A 33 1.81 21.18 16.43
C THR A 33 0.68 22.04 15.84
N TRP A 34 -0.44 21.42 15.47
CA TRP A 34 -1.62 22.11 14.96
C TRP A 34 -2.26 23.08 15.97
N LEU A 35 -2.23 22.73 17.26
CA LEU A 35 -2.73 23.61 18.32
C LEU A 35 -1.79 24.80 18.56
N ALA A 36 -0.49 24.64 18.33
CA ALA A 36 0.50 25.70 18.49
C ALA A 36 0.46 26.68 17.31
N GLU A 37 0.53 26.17 16.08
CA GLU A 37 0.49 26.96 14.85
C GLU A 37 -0.49 26.33 13.86
N LYS A 38 -1.42 27.14 13.33
CA LYS A 38 -2.41 26.70 12.36
C LYS A 38 -1.97 27.14 10.96
N PRO A 39 -1.26 26.29 10.19
CA PRO A 39 -0.88 26.65 8.83
C PRO A 39 -2.12 26.80 7.94
N PRO A 40 -2.02 27.60 6.85
CA PRO A 40 -3.08 27.64 5.84
C PRO A 40 -3.17 26.27 5.16
N VAL A 41 -4.38 25.71 5.14
CA VAL A 41 -4.68 24.41 4.52
C VAL A 41 -5.57 24.60 3.30
N PHE A 42 -5.27 23.88 2.23
CA PHE A 42 -6.05 23.88 1.01
C PHE A 42 -6.73 22.52 0.84
N ALA A 43 -8.07 22.53 0.72
CA ALA A 43 -8.84 21.29 0.67
C ALA A 43 -8.67 20.52 -0.66
N PHE A 44 -8.38 21.23 -1.75
CA PHE A 44 -8.24 20.64 -3.08
C PHE A 44 -6.99 21.19 -3.78
N GLY A 45 -6.14 20.27 -4.23
CA GLY A 45 -5.09 20.56 -5.20
C GLY A 45 -5.62 20.63 -6.64
N GLY A 46 -4.72 20.76 -7.61
CA GLY A 46 -5.06 20.66 -9.03
C GLY A 46 -5.50 19.24 -9.42
N PRO A 47 -6.08 19.04 -10.62
CA PRO A 47 -6.49 17.73 -11.10
C PRO A 47 -5.37 16.68 -11.12
N ALA A 48 -4.13 17.10 -11.37
CA ALA A 48 -2.95 16.23 -11.35
C ALA A 48 -2.64 15.70 -9.93
N GLU A 49 -2.79 16.54 -8.91
CA GLU A 49 -2.59 16.16 -7.50
C GLU A 49 -3.64 15.14 -7.04
N ILE A 50 -4.87 15.27 -7.53
CA ILE A 50 -5.95 14.31 -7.25
C ILE A 50 -5.61 12.95 -7.87
N LEU A 51 -5.15 12.92 -9.12
CA LEU A 51 -4.73 11.68 -9.78
C LEU A 51 -3.52 11.04 -9.08
N TYR A 52 -2.55 11.87 -8.69
CA TYR A 52 -1.39 11.43 -7.92
C TYR A 52 -1.80 10.79 -6.59
N GLY A 53 -2.68 11.47 -5.84
CA GLY A 53 -3.21 11.00 -4.55
C GLY A 53 -4.05 9.74 -4.68
N ILE A 54 -4.83 9.59 -5.76
CA ILE A 54 -5.53 8.32 -6.07
C ILE A 54 -4.53 7.18 -6.23
N GLY A 55 -3.41 7.40 -6.93
CA GLY A 55 -2.35 6.39 -7.07
C GLY A 55 -1.80 5.94 -5.71
N VAL A 56 -1.45 6.89 -4.85
CA VAL A 56 -0.96 6.60 -3.49
C VAL A 56 -2.01 5.87 -2.66
N ALA A 57 -3.28 6.29 -2.74
CA ALA A 57 -4.37 5.65 -2.02
C ALA A 57 -4.58 4.20 -2.48
N VAL A 58 -4.60 3.95 -3.80
CA VAL A 58 -4.74 2.59 -4.34
C VAL A 58 -3.57 1.70 -3.91
N TYR A 59 -2.34 2.23 -3.88
CA TYR A 59 -1.20 1.50 -3.33
C TYR A 59 -1.39 1.16 -1.84
N ALA A 60 -1.89 2.10 -1.04
CA ALA A 60 -2.09 1.90 0.40
C ALA A 60 -3.13 0.81 0.73
N PHE A 61 -4.11 0.59 -0.16
CA PHE A 61 -5.09 -0.50 -0.03
C PHE A 61 -4.72 -1.75 -0.82
N GLU A 62 -3.52 -1.82 -1.39
CA GLU A 62 -3.11 -3.02 -2.09
C GLU A 62 -2.76 -4.14 -1.11
N GLY A 63 -3.39 -5.29 -1.34
CA GLY A 63 -3.15 -6.55 -0.63
C GLY A 63 -3.67 -7.76 -1.40
N ILE A 64 -4.04 -7.63 -2.68
CA ILE A 64 -4.75 -8.68 -3.43
C ILE A 64 -3.94 -9.97 -3.51
N GLY A 65 -2.62 -9.87 -3.59
CA GLY A 65 -1.70 -11.00 -3.59
C GLY A 65 -1.68 -11.81 -2.29
N MET A 66 -2.07 -11.20 -1.17
CA MET A 66 -2.13 -11.85 0.16
C MET A 66 -3.51 -12.43 0.48
N VAL A 67 -4.57 -11.99 -0.20
CA VAL A 67 -5.96 -12.42 0.09
C VAL A 67 -6.11 -13.94 -0.02
N LEU A 68 -5.59 -14.56 -1.08
CA LEU A 68 -5.71 -16.01 -1.30
C LEU A 68 -4.92 -16.85 -0.26
N PRO A 69 -3.63 -16.55 0.02
CA PRO A 69 -2.92 -17.20 1.12
C PRO A 69 -3.61 -17.03 2.48
N LEU A 70 -4.16 -15.85 2.77
CA LEU A 70 -4.85 -15.59 4.03
C LEU A 70 -6.18 -16.34 4.13
N GLU A 71 -6.95 -16.42 3.05
CA GLU A 71 -8.19 -17.20 3.00
C GLU A 71 -7.91 -18.71 3.16
N ALA A 72 -6.82 -19.21 2.58
CA ALA A 72 -6.44 -20.61 2.67
C ALA A 72 -6.14 -21.03 4.13
N GLU A 73 -5.54 -20.12 4.90
CA GLU A 73 -5.14 -20.32 6.30
C GLU A 73 -6.26 -19.92 7.30
N ALA A 74 -7.35 -19.32 6.83
CA ALA A 74 -8.46 -18.90 7.69
C ALA A 74 -9.19 -20.10 8.31
N ALA A 75 -9.41 -20.05 9.63
CA ALA A 75 -10.13 -21.11 10.36
C ALA A 75 -11.57 -21.29 9.87
N ASP A 76 -12.26 -20.19 9.51
CA ASP A 76 -13.61 -20.22 8.93
C ASP A 76 -13.66 -19.36 7.66
N LYS A 77 -13.57 -20.04 6.51
CA LYS A 77 -13.58 -19.40 5.18
C LYS A 77 -14.89 -18.69 4.86
N ARG A 78 -16.02 -19.10 5.48
CA ARG A 78 -17.32 -18.47 5.22
C ARG A 78 -17.41 -17.06 5.79
N LYS A 79 -16.69 -16.80 6.89
CA LYS A 79 -16.66 -15.48 7.55
C LYS A 79 -15.53 -14.59 7.03
N PHE A 80 -14.57 -15.14 6.29
CA PHE A 80 -13.36 -14.44 5.85
C PHE A 80 -13.68 -13.12 5.12
N GLY A 81 -14.60 -13.15 4.14
CA GLY A 81 -14.96 -11.94 3.39
C GLY A 81 -15.56 -10.82 4.25
N GLY A 82 -16.40 -11.17 5.24
CA GLY A 82 -16.98 -10.20 6.17
C GLY A 82 -15.94 -9.59 7.11
N THR A 83 -15.04 -10.42 7.64
CA THR A 83 -13.92 -9.97 8.47
C THR A 83 -12.98 -9.07 7.68
N LEU A 84 -12.62 -9.46 6.45
CA LEU A 84 -11.77 -8.68 5.56
C LEU A 84 -12.39 -7.31 5.26
N GLY A 85 -13.69 -7.26 4.94
CA GLY A 85 -14.40 -6.01 4.69
C GLY A 85 -14.40 -5.08 5.92
N LEU A 86 -14.64 -5.62 7.11
CA LEU A 86 -14.58 -4.84 8.35
C LEU A 86 -13.16 -4.29 8.61
N SER A 87 -12.12 -5.10 8.41
CA SER A 87 -10.73 -4.68 8.52
C SER A 87 -10.38 -3.57 7.53
N MET A 88 -10.85 -3.67 6.28
CA MET A 88 -10.62 -2.64 5.26
C MET A 88 -11.28 -1.31 5.61
N VAL A 89 -12.52 -1.34 6.13
CA VAL A 89 -13.20 -0.12 6.60
C VAL A 89 -12.46 0.50 7.77
N PHE A 90 -12.01 -0.31 8.73
CA PHE A 90 -11.23 0.17 9.87
C PHE A 90 -9.92 0.85 9.43
N ILE A 91 -9.15 0.19 8.56
CA ILE A 91 -7.90 0.74 8.01
C ILE A 91 -8.17 2.02 7.23
N ALA A 92 -9.27 2.08 6.47
CA ALA A 92 -9.62 3.28 5.69
C ALA A 92 -9.91 4.49 6.58
N VAL A 93 -10.65 4.30 7.67
CA VAL A 93 -10.89 5.36 8.65
C VAL A 93 -9.57 5.79 9.30
N MET A 94 -8.72 4.83 9.67
CA MET A 94 -7.44 5.10 10.32
C MET A 94 -6.49 5.90 9.40
N TYR A 95 -6.29 5.46 8.15
CA TYR A 95 -5.47 6.16 7.17
C TYR A 95 -6.05 7.54 6.83
N GLY A 96 -7.37 7.66 6.71
CA GLY A 96 -8.03 8.94 6.47
C GLY A 96 -7.81 9.94 7.62
N LEU A 97 -7.97 9.51 8.87
CA LEU A 97 -7.71 10.34 10.05
C LEU A 97 -6.23 10.72 10.14
N PHE A 98 -5.33 9.77 9.91
CA PHE A 98 -3.90 9.99 9.97
C PHE A 98 -3.42 10.98 8.90
N GLY A 99 -3.83 10.80 7.65
CA GLY A 99 -3.49 11.71 6.56
C GLY A 99 -4.08 13.11 6.76
N ALA A 100 -5.33 13.20 7.23
CA ALA A 100 -5.97 14.49 7.50
C ALA A 100 -5.26 15.25 8.62
N MET A 101 -4.93 14.59 9.73
CA MET A 101 -4.22 15.22 10.85
C MET A 101 -2.80 15.65 10.48
N GLY A 102 -2.06 14.82 9.75
CA GLY A 102 -0.72 15.17 9.27
C GLY A 102 -0.72 16.42 8.38
N TYR A 103 -1.69 16.52 7.46
CA TYR A 103 -1.84 17.71 6.61
C TYR A 103 -2.30 18.94 7.40
N LEU A 104 -3.20 18.79 8.38
CA LEU A 104 -3.62 19.90 9.24
C LEU A 104 -2.45 20.46 10.07
N ALA A 105 -1.53 19.60 10.51
CA ALA A 105 -0.39 20.00 11.34
C ALA A 105 0.69 20.76 10.56
N PHE A 106 1.04 20.32 9.34
CA PHE A 106 2.17 20.86 8.58
C PHE A 106 1.79 21.61 7.28
N GLY A 107 0.53 21.54 6.86
CA GLY A 107 0.05 22.17 5.64
C GLY A 107 0.86 21.76 4.41
N SER A 108 1.27 22.73 3.60
CA SER A 108 2.10 22.52 2.41
C SER A 108 3.53 22.07 2.70
N SER A 109 3.99 22.11 3.96
CA SER A 109 5.34 21.67 4.36
C SER A 109 5.38 20.19 4.75
N THR A 110 4.28 19.46 4.60
CA THR A 110 4.20 18.03 4.89
C THR A 110 5.13 17.24 3.97
N ARG A 111 6.15 16.61 4.54
CA ARG A 111 7.02 15.68 3.80
C ARG A 111 6.34 14.33 3.54
N ASP A 112 6.70 13.68 2.43
CA ASP A 112 6.23 12.35 2.01
C ASP A 112 6.29 11.30 3.12
N ILE A 113 7.39 11.30 3.88
CA ILE A 113 7.59 10.40 5.01
C ILE A 113 7.32 11.19 6.29
N ILE A 114 6.17 10.94 6.91
CA ILE A 114 5.69 11.71 8.07
C ILE A 114 6.69 11.75 9.23
N THR A 115 7.45 10.68 9.46
CA THR A 115 8.45 10.63 10.53
C THR A 115 9.62 11.59 10.33
N THR A 116 9.82 12.09 9.12
CA THR A 116 10.82 13.14 8.84
C THR A 116 10.34 14.54 9.23
N ASN A 117 9.03 14.73 9.44
CA ASN A 117 8.46 15.98 9.96
C ASN A 117 8.62 16.12 11.49
N LEU A 118 8.83 15.01 12.22
CA LEU A 118 8.98 15.00 13.69
C LEU A 118 10.23 15.75 14.20
N GLY A 119 11.18 16.08 13.32
CA GLY A 119 12.45 16.71 13.66
C GLY A 119 13.44 15.79 14.37
N ALA A 120 14.54 16.36 14.85
CA ALA A 120 15.57 15.63 15.60
C ALA A 120 15.20 15.55 17.08
N GLY A 121 15.05 14.33 17.61
CA GLY A 121 14.73 14.10 19.02
C GLY A 121 14.67 12.62 19.38
N TRP A 122 14.77 12.32 20.68
CA TRP A 122 14.77 10.94 21.19
C TRP A 122 13.47 10.20 20.87
N LEU A 123 12.34 10.91 20.87
CA LEU A 123 11.03 10.39 20.51
C LEU A 123 10.96 10.02 19.02
N SER A 124 11.48 10.88 18.13
CA SER A 124 11.57 10.61 16.70
C SER A 124 12.43 9.38 16.40
N VAL A 125 13.60 9.26 17.03
CA VAL A 125 14.47 8.07 16.88
C VAL A 125 13.77 6.80 17.37
N THR A 126 13.05 6.87 18.48
CA THR A 126 12.31 5.72 19.03
C THR A 126 11.20 5.26 18.09
N VAL A 127 10.43 6.20 17.54
CA VAL A 127 9.36 5.92 16.56
C VAL A 127 9.95 5.31 15.29
N GLN A 128 11.01 5.91 14.73
CA GLN A 128 11.66 5.39 13.53
C GLN A 128 12.23 3.99 13.76
N LEU A 129 12.88 3.74 14.90
CA LEU A 129 13.42 2.43 15.24
C LEU A 129 12.29 1.39 15.42
N GLY A 130 11.17 1.77 16.04
CA GLY A 130 9.97 0.94 16.13
C GLY A 130 9.41 0.56 14.76
N LEU A 131 9.28 1.52 13.85
CA LEU A 131 8.82 1.26 12.47
C LEU A 131 9.80 0.38 11.69
N CYS A 132 11.12 0.54 11.88
CA CYS A 132 12.12 -0.35 11.30
C CYS A 132 11.97 -1.80 11.80
N ILE A 133 11.70 -1.99 13.10
CA ILE A 133 11.42 -3.31 13.67
C ILE A 133 10.12 -3.88 13.09
N ASN A 134 9.06 -3.07 12.99
CA ASN A 134 7.80 -3.46 12.36
C ASN A 134 8.04 -3.96 10.91
N LEU A 135 8.70 -3.16 10.08
CA LEU A 135 9.03 -3.51 8.70
C LEU A 135 9.85 -4.80 8.60
N PHE A 136 10.82 -5.00 9.48
CA PHE A 136 11.62 -6.22 9.51
C PHE A 136 10.78 -7.48 9.72
N PHE A 137 9.76 -7.43 10.59
CA PHE A 137 8.86 -8.55 10.83
C PHE A 137 7.77 -8.73 9.78
N THR A 138 7.35 -7.64 9.13
CA THR A 138 6.31 -7.67 8.09
C THR A 138 6.84 -8.11 6.73
N MET A 139 8.12 -7.85 6.43
CA MET A 139 8.77 -8.24 5.16
C MET A 139 8.65 -9.73 4.81
N PRO A 140 8.92 -10.69 5.73
CA PRO A 140 8.72 -12.12 5.47
C PRO A 140 7.29 -12.50 5.09
N VAL A 141 6.29 -11.85 5.69
CA VAL A 141 4.86 -12.10 5.43
C VAL A 141 4.50 -11.66 4.02
N MET A 142 4.89 -10.42 3.66
CA MET A 142 4.61 -9.83 2.34
C MET A 142 5.36 -10.52 1.19
N MET A 143 6.57 -11.04 1.46
CA MET A 143 7.36 -11.76 0.46
C MET A 143 6.89 -13.21 0.23
N ASN A 144 6.04 -13.77 1.09
CA ASN A 144 5.58 -15.15 0.96
C ASN A 144 4.92 -15.46 -0.40
N PRO A 145 3.90 -14.71 -0.87
CA PRO A 145 3.31 -14.94 -2.19
C PRO A 145 4.33 -14.70 -3.32
N VAL A 146 5.24 -13.73 -3.16
CA VAL A 146 6.28 -13.44 -4.16
C VAL A 146 7.20 -14.65 -4.33
N TYR A 147 7.65 -15.25 -3.23
CA TYR A 147 8.46 -16.47 -3.26
C TYR A 147 7.70 -17.64 -3.87
N GLU A 148 6.44 -17.84 -3.51
CA GLU A 148 5.62 -18.94 -4.04
C GLU A 148 5.46 -18.82 -5.56
N VAL A 149 5.15 -17.62 -6.06
CA VAL A 149 5.00 -17.35 -7.49
C VAL A 149 6.33 -17.53 -8.21
N ALA A 150 7.43 -16.97 -7.69
CA ALA A 150 8.74 -17.07 -8.30
C ALA A 150 9.26 -18.52 -8.34
N GLU A 151 9.14 -19.27 -7.24
CA GLU A 151 9.54 -20.69 -7.17
C GLU A 151 8.67 -21.56 -8.09
N ARG A 152 7.38 -21.23 -8.24
CA ARG A 152 6.48 -21.93 -9.17
C ARG A 152 6.84 -21.69 -10.63
N LEU A 153 7.16 -20.45 -11.01
CA LEU A 153 7.49 -20.08 -12.38
C LEU A 153 8.87 -20.60 -12.82
N LEU A 154 9.88 -20.50 -11.94
CA LEU A 154 11.27 -20.76 -12.30
C LEU A 154 11.77 -22.17 -11.90
N TYR A 155 11.17 -22.79 -10.88
CA TYR A 155 11.71 -24.01 -10.26
C TYR A 155 10.65 -25.11 -10.02
N GLY A 156 9.47 -24.99 -10.62
CA GLY A 156 8.45 -26.04 -10.62
C GLY A 156 7.97 -26.45 -9.22
N LYS A 157 7.80 -25.46 -8.31
CA LYS A 157 7.37 -25.62 -6.90
C LYS A 157 8.42 -26.18 -5.94
N ARG A 158 9.69 -26.30 -6.35
CA ARG A 158 10.78 -26.66 -5.43
C ARG A 158 11.30 -25.43 -4.70
N TYR A 159 11.62 -25.61 -3.42
CA TYR A 159 12.22 -24.58 -2.59
C TYR A 159 13.61 -24.17 -3.11
N ALA A 160 13.82 -22.88 -3.36
CA ALA A 160 15.06 -22.35 -3.91
C ALA A 160 15.58 -21.17 -3.08
N TRP A 161 16.51 -21.45 -2.16
CA TRP A 161 17.03 -20.41 -1.25
C TRP A 161 17.74 -19.26 -1.98
N TRP A 162 18.52 -19.57 -3.03
CA TRP A 162 19.20 -18.57 -3.85
C TRP A 162 18.22 -17.59 -4.50
N LEU A 163 17.07 -18.07 -4.97
CA LEU A 163 16.04 -17.24 -5.61
C LEU A 163 15.45 -16.24 -4.59
N ARG A 164 15.20 -16.68 -3.36
CA ARG A 164 14.74 -15.81 -2.27
C ARG A 164 15.78 -14.74 -1.94
N CYS A 165 17.05 -15.11 -1.84
CA CYS A 165 18.14 -14.14 -1.63
C CYS A 165 18.21 -13.11 -2.76
N ILE A 166 18.11 -13.53 -4.03
CA ILE A 166 18.10 -12.63 -5.19
C ILE A 166 16.93 -11.65 -5.12
N LEU A 167 15.73 -12.11 -4.78
CA LEU A 167 14.54 -11.26 -4.65
C LEU A 167 14.70 -10.21 -3.54
N VAL A 168 15.24 -10.59 -2.38
CA VAL A 168 15.50 -9.65 -1.28
C VAL A 168 16.55 -8.62 -1.67
N VAL A 169 17.65 -9.05 -2.31
CA VAL A 169 18.68 -8.13 -2.81
C VAL A 169 18.11 -7.19 -3.86
N PHE A 170 17.24 -7.68 -4.74
CA PHE A 170 16.57 -6.85 -5.74
C PHE A 170 15.68 -5.78 -5.10
N VAL A 171 14.88 -6.12 -4.09
CA VAL A 171 14.07 -5.14 -3.34
C VAL A 171 14.96 -4.11 -2.65
N GLY A 172 16.07 -4.55 -2.04
CA GLY A 172 17.05 -3.63 -1.43
C GLY A 172 17.70 -2.69 -2.45
N LEU A 173 18.01 -3.19 -3.65
CA LEU A 173 18.53 -2.37 -4.74
C LEU A 173 17.51 -1.33 -5.21
N MET A 174 16.24 -1.73 -5.38
CA MET A 174 15.16 -0.80 -5.72
C MET A 174 15.03 0.29 -4.65
N ALA A 175 15.08 -0.07 -3.36
CA ALA A 175 15.00 0.90 -2.27
C ALA A 175 16.14 1.94 -2.29
N MET A 176 17.34 1.57 -2.76
CA MET A 176 18.45 2.51 -2.93
C MET A 176 18.32 3.41 -4.16
N LEU A 177 17.58 2.96 -5.18
CA LEU A 177 17.42 3.68 -6.45
C LEU A 177 16.21 4.62 -6.48
N VAL A 178 15.27 4.50 -5.54
CA VAL A 178 14.08 5.35 -5.47
C VAL A 178 14.44 6.68 -4.77
N PRO A 179 14.45 7.83 -5.49
CA PRO A 179 14.83 9.11 -4.91
C PRO A 179 13.69 9.75 -4.11
N ASN A 180 12.45 9.66 -4.62
CA ASN A 180 11.25 10.19 -3.99
C ASN A 180 10.29 9.04 -3.66
N PHE A 181 9.99 8.89 -2.38
CA PHE A 181 9.16 7.78 -1.90
C PHE A 181 7.72 7.89 -2.41
N ALA A 182 7.09 9.05 -2.28
CA ALA A 182 5.69 9.19 -2.66
C ALA A 182 5.48 9.09 -4.18
N ASP A 183 6.43 9.58 -4.99
CA ASP A 183 6.40 9.43 -6.45
C ASP A 183 6.39 7.95 -6.85
N PHE A 184 7.23 7.15 -6.20
CA PHE A 184 7.27 5.70 -6.43
C PHE A 184 5.96 5.03 -6.01
N LEU A 185 5.38 5.41 -4.86
CA LEU A 185 4.08 4.88 -4.44
C LEU A 185 2.97 5.22 -5.45
N SER A 186 2.93 6.47 -5.91
CA SER A 186 1.94 6.92 -6.89
C SER A 186 2.10 6.20 -8.22
N LEU A 187 3.35 6.01 -8.68
CA LEU A 187 3.66 5.28 -9.91
C LEU A 187 3.23 3.82 -9.82
N VAL A 188 3.63 3.09 -8.78
CA VAL A 188 3.28 1.66 -8.62
C VAL A 188 1.77 1.49 -8.40
N GLY A 189 1.18 2.37 -7.60
CA GLY A 189 -0.26 2.38 -7.32
C GLY A 189 -1.10 2.61 -8.56
N SER A 190 -0.82 3.68 -9.31
CA SER A 190 -1.56 4.00 -10.54
C SER A 190 -1.31 2.99 -11.67
N SER A 191 -0.11 2.42 -11.77
CA SER A 191 0.18 1.40 -12.77
C SER A 191 -0.29 0.00 -12.32
N VAL A 192 0.56 -0.71 -11.60
CA VAL A 192 0.41 -2.14 -11.28
C VAL A 192 -0.82 -2.38 -10.41
N CYS A 193 -1.03 -1.60 -9.34
CA CYS A 193 -2.13 -1.87 -8.40
C CYS A 193 -3.50 -1.60 -9.04
N VAL A 194 -3.67 -0.57 -9.87
CA VAL A 194 -4.94 -0.36 -10.59
C VAL A 194 -5.23 -1.50 -11.57
N LEU A 195 -4.21 -1.98 -12.29
CA LEU A 195 -4.38 -3.10 -13.22
C LEU A 195 -4.74 -4.40 -12.49
N LEU A 196 -4.05 -4.71 -11.39
CA LEU A 196 -4.28 -5.94 -10.62
C LEU A 196 -5.54 -5.88 -9.76
N GLY A 197 -5.87 -4.72 -9.19
CA GLY A 197 -6.99 -4.54 -8.26
C GLY A 197 -8.33 -4.25 -8.91
N PHE A 198 -8.35 -3.57 -10.06
CA PHE A 198 -9.59 -3.19 -10.75
C PHE A 198 -9.77 -3.92 -12.09
N VAL A 199 -8.77 -3.83 -12.98
CA VAL A 199 -8.90 -4.33 -14.36
C VAL A 199 -8.92 -5.85 -14.42
N LEU A 200 -7.99 -6.51 -13.71
CA LEU A 200 -7.84 -7.95 -13.75
C LEU A 200 -9.04 -8.71 -13.15
N PRO A 201 -9.61 -8.33 -11.98
CA PRO A 201 -10.79 -9.02 -11.43
C PRO A 201 -12.02 -8.85 -12.31
N ALA A 202 -12.27 -7.65 -12.86
CA ALA A 202 -13.37 -7.40 -13.78
C ALA A 202 -13.21 -8.20 -15.09
N ALA A 203 -11.99 -8.28 -15.63
CA ALA A 203 -11.71 -9.08 -16.82
C ALA A 203 -11.92 -10.58 -16.57
N PHE A 204 -11.51 -11.10 -15.40
CA PHE A 204 -11.76 -12.48 -15.02
C PHE A 204 -13.24 -12.78 -14.79
N HIS A 205 -13.99 -11.85 -14.17
CA HIS A 205 -15.42 -12.01 -13.98
C HIS A 205 -16.15 -12.14 -15.32
N ILE A 206 -15.85 -11.27 -16.30
CA ILE A 206 -16.40 -11.37 -17.67
C ILE A 206 -15.96 -12.67 -18.37
N LYS A 207 -14.69 -13.06 -18.26
CA LYS A 207 -14.18 -14.27 -18.94
C LYS A 207 -14.78 -15.57 -18.39
N VAL A 208 -15.01 -15.65 -17.08
CA VAL A 208 -15.49 -16.87 -16.43
C VAL A 208 -17.02 -16.95 -16.44
N LEU A 209 -17.73 -15.83 -16.20
CA LEU A 209 -19.19 -15.80 -16.10
C LEU A 209 -19.88 -15.14 -17.31
N GLY A 210 -19.16 -14.78 -18.38
CA GLY A 210 -19.67 -13.99 -19.50
C GLY A 210 -20.99 -14.45 -20.13
N ALA A 211 -21.27 -15.76 -20.12
CA ALA A 211 -22.51 -16.32 -20.65
C ALA A 211 -23.73 -16.17 -19.70
N GLU A 212 -23.49 -15.98 -18.40
CA GLU A 212 -24.51 -15.93 -17.35
C GLU A 212 -24.67 -14.52 -16.73
N ILE A 213 -23.83 -13.57 -17.12
CA ILE A 213 -23.83 -12.20 -16.57
C ILE A 213 -25.07 -11.43 -17.04
N ARG A 214 -25.74 -10.79 -16.08
CA ARG A 214 -26.80 -9.81 -16.35
C ARG A 214 -26.19 -8.53 -16.93
N TRP A 215 -26.86 -7.95 -17.92
CA TRP A 215 -26.50 -6.65 -18.54
C TRP A 215 -25.97 -5.55 -17.60
N PRO A 216 -26.59 -5.23 -16.44
CA PRO A 216 -26.06 -4.21 -15.55
C PRO A 216 -24.69 -4.55 -14.95
N ALA A 217 -24.43 -5.83 -14.65
CA ALA A 217 -23.14 -6.27 -14.13
C ALA A 217 -22.07 -6.23 -15.23
N LEU A 218 -22.42 -6.60 -16.47
CA LEU A 218 -21.51 -6.47 -17.61
C LEU A 218 -21.09 -5.01 -17.84
N ILE A 219 -22.05 -4.08 -17.80
CA ILE A 219 -21.77 -2.65 -17.97
C ILE A 219 -20.86 -2.15 -16.84
N ALA A 220 -21.11 -2.56 -15.59
CA ALA A 220 -20.27 -2.21 -14.46
C ALA A 220 -18.83 -2.73 -14.63
N ASP A 221 -18.65 -3.99 -15.02
CA ASP A 221 -17.31 -4.57 -15.22
C ASP A 221 -16.55 -3.88 -16.36
N VAL A 222 -17.22 -3.63 -17.48
CA VAL A 222 -16.62 -2.90 -18.61
C VAL A 222 -16.27 -1.46 -18.21
N ALA A 223 -17.14 -0.79 -17.44
CA ALA A 223 -16.85 0.55 -16.93
C ALA A 223 -15.62 0.55 -16.01
N VAL A 224 -15.51 -0.43 -15.10
CA VAL A 224 -14.34 -0.58 -14.23
C VAL A 224 -13.06 -0.79 -15.04
N ILE A 225 -13.10 -1.61 -16.10
CA ILE A 225 -11.95 -1.83 -16.99
C ILE A 225 -11.54 -0.52 -17.69
N VAL A 226 -12.48 0.20 -18.29
CA VAL A 226 -12.19 1.43 -19.02
C VAL A 226 -11.68 2.53 -18.08
N ILE A 227 -12.33 2.72 -16.93
CA ILE A 227 -11.92 3.70 -15.92
C ILE A 227 -10.55 3.32 -15.36
N GLY A 228 -10.32 2.06 -15.04
CA GLY A 228 -9.04 1.56 -14.53
C GLY A 228 -7.89 1.78 -15.52
N LEU A 229 -8.09 1.47 -16.80
CA LEU A 229 -7.09 1.74 -17.84
C LEU A 229 -6.84 3.24 -18.02
N GLY A 230 -7.89 4.06 -17.96
CA GLY A 230 -7.78 5.51 -18.02
C GLY A 230 -6.97 6.09 -16.86
N LEU A 231 -7.30 5.70 -15.62
CA LEU A 231 -6.59 6.08 -14.40
C LEU A 231 -5.14 5.59 -14.42
N SER A 232 -4.90 4.40 -14.95
CA SER A 232 -3.56 3.84 -15.03
C SER A 232 -2.68 4.62 -16.00
N ALA A 233 -3.20 4.94 -17.19
CA ALA A 233 -2.48 5.74 -18.16
C ALA A 233 -2.24 7.18 -17.68
N SER A 234 -3.27 7.85 -17.14
CA SER A 234 -3.15 9.22 -16.68
C SER A 234 -2.29 9.33 -15.42
N GLY A 235 -2.47 8.44 -14.45
CA GLY A 235 -1.69 8.39 -13.21
C GLY A 235 -0.22 8.11 -13.47
N THR A 236 0.10 7.09 -14.29
CA THR A 236 1.49 6.78 -14.67
C THR A 236 2.14 7.96 -15.37
N TRP A 237 1.41 8.63 -16.28
CA TRP A 237 1.92 9.83 -16.95
C TRP A 237 2.21 10.96 -15.96
N THR A 238 1.30 11.24 -15.03
CA THR A 238 1.49 12.30 -14.02
C THR A 238 2.65 12.00 -13.08
N SER A 239 2.80 10.75 -12.62
CA SER A 239 3.91 10.36 -11.73
C SER A 239 5.25 10.46 -12.47
N LEU A 240 5.33 9.99 -13.72
CA LEU A 240 6.55 10.12 -14.53
C LEU A 240 6.88 11.59 -14.84
N ALA A 241 5.87 12.42 -15.11
CA ALA A 241 6.06 13.85 -15.33
C ALA A 241 6.59 14.55 -14.07
N HIS A 242 6.13 14.17 -12.88
CA HIS A 242 6.68 14.66 -11.61
C HIS A 242 8.13 14.20 -11.41
N MET A 243 8.41 12.90 -11.59
CA MET A 243 9.74 12.34 -11.39
C MET A 243 10.80 12.94 -12.33
N PHE A 244 10.48 13.10 -13.62
CA PHE A 244 11.41 13.65 -14.61
C PHE A 244 11.39 15.18 -14.67
N GLY A 245 10.25 15.82 -14.36
CA GLY A 245 10.13 17.28 -14.29
C GLY A 245 10.89 17.88 -13.11
N ALA A 246 10.88 17.20 -11.95
CA ALA A 246 11.66 17.60 -10.78
C ALA A 246 13.18 17.44 -10.98
N SER A 247 13.62 16.57 -11.90
CA SER A 247 15.04 16.41 -12.23
C SER A 247 15.66 17.61 -12.98
N ASN A 248 14.85 18.56 -13.45
CA ASN A 248 15.28 19.73 -14.24
C ASN A 248 15.13 21.07 -13.49
N ALA A 249 14.82 21.06 -12.19
CA ALA A 249 14.78 22.24 -11.33
C ALA A 249 15.81 22.12 -10.20
#